data_AF-A0A962XFC8-F1
#
_entry.id   AF-A0A962XFC8-F1
#
_cell.length_a   1.000
_cell.length_b   1.000
_cell.length_c   1.000
_cell.angle_alpha   90.00
_cell.angle_beta   90.00
_cell.angle_gamma   90.00
#
_symmetry.space_group_name_H-M   'P 1'
#
loop_
_entity.id
_entity.type
_entity.pdbx_description
1 polymer ?
#
loop_
_entity_poly.entity_id
_entity_poly.type
_entity_poly.pdbx_seq_one_letter_code
_entity_poly.pdbx_strand_id
1 'polypeptide(L)'
;METLAILFFAAVAGAIWLRYSRARERTRALAANGARAQATILDKFTRSRPKSGNRHYLQYRFTSGDGATHTAKHLVTSQEYLDYEVGDEITVIYDPETATHNRPESYLARKGFLDRRKT
;
A
#
# COMPACT_ATOMS: atom_id res chain seq x y z
N MET A 1 8.32 -39.80 15.05
CA MET A 1 8.04 -38.39 15.39
C MET A 1 8.59 -37.40 14.37
N GLU A 2 9.67 -37.72 13.65
CA GLU A 2 10.31 -36.82 12.68
C GLU A 2 9.44 -36.47 11.46
N THR A 3 8.66 -37.42 10.93
CA THR A 3 7.78 -37.19 9.76
C THR A 3 6.66 -36.18 10.02
N LEU A 4 6.10 -36.15 11.23
CA LEU A 4 5.08 -35.19 11.63
C LEU A 4 5.63 -33.76 11.73
N ALA A 5 6.87 -33.60 12.20
CA ALA A 5 7.52 -32.29 12.25
C ALA A 5 7.73 -31.72 10.83
N ILE A 6 8.22 -32.53 9.88
CA ILE A 6 8.44 -32.10 8.50
C ILE A 6 7.14 -31.67 7.83
N LEU A 7 6.06 -32.44 7.97
CA LEU A 7 4.75 -32.10 7.40
C LEU A 7 4.18 -30.79 7.99
N PHE A 8 4.36 -30.58 9.29
CA PHE A 8 3.94 -29.34 9.94
C PHE A 8 4.71 -28.13 9.40
N PHE A 9 6.04 -28.21 9.30
CA PHE A 9 6.85 -27.12 8.74
C PHE A 9 6.49 -26.83 7.27
N ALA A 10 6.26 -27.87 6.46
CA ALA A 10 5.82 -27.70 5.07
C ALA A 10 4.46 -27.00 4.97
N ALA A 11 3.50 -27.37 5.83
CA ALA A 11 2.19 -26.73 5.87
C ALA A 11 2.28 -25.26 6.28
N VAL A 12 3.09 -24.93 7.29
CA VAL A 12 3.30 -23.54 7.74
C VAL A 12 3.98 -22.72 6.65
N ALA A 13 5.04 -23.24 6.02
CA ALA A 13 5.72 -22.57 4.91
C ALA A 13 4.76 -22.33 3.72
N GLY A 14 3.96 -23.33 3.36
CA GLY A 14 2.95 -23.23 2.31
C GLY A 14 1.89 -22.16 2.60
N ALA A 15 1.40 -22.09 3.84
CA ALA A 15 0.43 -21.07 4.25
C ALA A 15 1.03 -19.65 4.20
N ILE A 16 2.28 -19.48 4.64
CA ILE A 16 3.01 -18.20 4.57
C ILE A 16 3.18 -17.77 3.10
N TRP A 17 3.62 -18.70 2.24
CA TRP A 17 3.78 -18.45 0.81
C TRP A 17 2.45 -18.01 0.17
N LEU A 18 1.37 -18.75 0.40
CA LEU A 18 0.05 -18.46 -0.18
C LEU A 18 -0.48 -17.09 0.25
N ARG A 19 -0.24 -16.69 1.50
CA ARG A 19 -0.61 -15.35 1.98
C ARG A 19 0.18 -14.27 1.27
N TYR A 20 1.47 -14.49 1.05
CA TYR A 20 2.34 -13.54 0.36
C TYR A 20 1.99 -13.42 -1.13
N SER A 21 1.71 -14.54 -1.81
CA SER A 21 1.31 -14.55 -3.22
C SER A 21 0.02 -13.78 -3.44
N ARG A 22 -1.01 -14.05 -2.61
CA ARG A 22 -2.30 -13.34 -2.68
C ARG A 22 -2.16 -11.84 -2.44
N ALA A 23 -1.34 -11.42 -1.47
CA ALA A 23 -1.11 -10.00 -1.21
C ALA A 23 -0.43 -9.30 -2.41
N ARG A 24 0.53 -9.99 -3.05
CA ARG A 24 1.22 -9.48 -4.25
C ARG A 24 0.29 -9.41 -5.45
N GLU A 25 -0.55 -10.42 -5.66
CA GLU A 25 -1.58 -10.45 -6.71
C GLU A 25 -2.58 -9.32 -6.55
N ARG A 26 -3.07 -9.06 -5.34
CA ARG A 26 -3.98 -7.94 -5.08
C ARG A 26 -3.35 -6.58 -5.42
N THR A 27 -2.06 -6.42 -5.09
CA THR A 27 -1.35 -5.17 -5.41
C THR A 27 -1.11 -5.02 -6.91
N ARG A 28 -0.84 -6.12 -7.61
CA ARG A 28 -0.76 -6.15 -9.08
C ARG A 28 -2.11 -5.82 -9.73
N ALA A 29 -3.18 -6.44 -9.26
CA ALA A 29 -4.53 -6.20 -9.73
C ALA A 29 -4.92 -4.73 -9.53
N LEU A 30 -4.61 -4.16 -8.37
CA LEU A 30 -4.80 -2.74 -8.10
C LEU A 30 -4.02 -1.86 -9.09
N ALA A 31 -2.75 -2.18 -9.35
CA ALA A 31 -1.94 -1.40 -10.30
C ALA A 31 -2.41 -1.52 -11.76
N ALA A 32 -2.98 -2.66 -12.14
CA ALA A 32 -3.46 -2.91 -13.51
C ALA A 32 -4.87 -2.35 -13.76
N ASN A 33 -5.77 -2.51 -12.80
CA ASN A 33 -7.21 -2.27 -12.96
C ASN A 33 -7.77 -1.17 -12.05
N GLY A 34 -6.95 -0.62 -11.15
CA GLY A 34 -7.39 0.40 -10.22
C GLY A 34 -7.69 1.73 -10.92
N ALA A 35 -8.66 2.46 -10.37
CA ALA A 35 -8.95 3.81 -10.80
C ALA A 35 -7.99 4.81 -10.12
N ARG A 36 -7.65 5.87 -10.85
CA ARG A 36 -6.85 6.98 -10.32
C ARG A 36 -7.76 8.06 -9.74
N ALA A 37 -7.38 8.61 -8.60
CA ALA A 37 -7.98 9.82 -8.04
C ALA A 37 -6.87 10.74 -7.49
N GLN A 38 -7.15 12.04 -7.47
CA GLN A 38 -6.31 12.96 -6.70
C GLN A 38 -6.71 12.89 -5.22
N ALA A 39 -5.70 12.84 -4.37
CA ALA A 39 -5.84 12.86 -2.93
C ALA A 39 -5.09 14.06 -2.35
N THR A 40 -5.68 14.71 -1.36
CA THR A 40 -5.02 15.76 -0.58
C THR A 40 -4.43 15.14 0.68
N ILE A 41 -3.17 15.46 0.98
CA ILE A 41 -2.53 15.08 2.24
C ILE A 41 -3.16 15.91 3.37
N LEU A 42 -3.72 15.21 4.35
CA LEU A 42 -4.35 15.81 5.52
C LEU A 42 -3.41 15.91 6.71
N ASP A 43 -2.51 14.94 6.86
CA ASP A 43 -1.60 14.88 8.00
C ASP A 43 -0.34 14.05 7.68
N LYS A 44 0.73 14.32 8.43
CA LYS A 44 2.03 13.64 8.39
C LYS A 44 2.43 13.30 9.82
N PHE A 45 2.64 12.02 10.11
CA PHE A 45 3.06 11.61 11.45
C PHE A 45 4.11 10.50 11.43
N THR A 46 4.90 10.48 12.51
CA THR A 46 5.93 9.47 12.74
C THR A 46 5.54 8.59 13.91
N ARG A 47 5.64 7.27 13.74
CA ARG A 47 5.47 6.30 14.82
C ARG A 47 6.81 5.68 15.18
N SER A 48 7.34 6.05 16.34
CA SER A 48 8.58 5.48 16.88
C SER A 48 8.39 4.01 17.26
N ARG A 49 9.38 3.18 16.95
CA ARG A 49 9.45 1.79 17.44
C ARG A 49 10.78 1.56 18.16
N PRO A 50 10.77 1.11 19.43
CA PRO A 50 11.98 0.99 20.25
C PRO A 50 13.14 0.19 19.63
N LYS A 51 12.85 -0.74 18.70
CA LYS A 51 13.85 -1.66 18.11
C LYS A 51 13.89 -1.65 16.57
N SER A 52 13.12 -0.79 15.90
CA SER A 52 12.97 -0.86 14.43
C SER A 52 12.98 0.50 13.74
N GLY A 53 13.43 1.53 14.45
CA GLY A 53 13.43 2.91 13.96
C GLY A 53 12.03 3.52 13.83
N ASN A 54 12.00 4.67 13.19
CA ASN A 54 10.80 5.46 12.98
C ASN A 54 10.06 5.00 11.72
N ARG A 55 8.73 4.96 11.78
CA ARG A 55 7.86 4.73 10.61
C ARG A 55 7.14 6.01 10.26
N HIS A 56 7.26 6.42 9.01
CA HIS A 56 6.68 7.66 8.50
C HIS A 56 5.37 7.37 7.78
N TYR A 57 4.33 8.11 8.12
CA TYR A 57 3.00 7.93 7.55
C TYR A 57 2.48 9.24 6.96
N LEU A 58 1.82 9.12 5.82
CA LEU A 58 0.96 10.16 5.27
C LEU A 58 -0.49 9.74 5.47
N GLN A 59 -1.33 10.66 5.93
CA GLN A 59 -2.77 10.53 5.89
C GLN A 59 -3.30 11.42 4.77
N TYR A 60 -4.15 10.87 3.92
CA TYR A 60 -4.69 11.58 2.77
C TYR A 60 -6.17 11.28 2.60
N ARG A 61 -6.84 12.15 1.84
CA ARG A 61 -8.25 12.04 1.50
C ARG A 61 -8.44 12.18 0.01
N PHE A 62 -9.24 11.30 -0.56
CA PHE A 62 -9.62 11.32 -1.98
C PHE A 62 -11.12 11.05 -2.13
N THR A 63 -11.65 11.38 -3.30
CA THR A 63 -13.02 11.08 -3.68
C THR A 63 -13.02 9.99 -4.75
N SER A 64 -13.77 8.92 -4.53
CA SER A 64 -13.95 7.85 -5.52
C SER A 64 -14.93 8.27 -6.62
N GLY A 65 -14.97 7.51 -7.71
CA GLY A 65 -15.83 7.78 -8.87
C GLY A 65 -17.33 7.79 -8.60
N ASP A 66 -17.79 7.24 -7.47
CA ASP A 66 -19.17 7.32 -6.97
C ASP A 66 -19.44 8.59 -6.14
N GLY A 67 -18.44 9.46 -5.97
CA GLY A 67 -18.52 10.68 -5.17
C GLY A 67 -18.26 10.47 -3.66
N ALA A 68 -18.05 9.23 -3.20
CA ALA A 68 -17.75 8.97 -1.80
C ALA A 68 -16.34 9.47 -1.43
N THR A 69 -16.22 10.04 -0.23
CA THR A 69 -14.93 10.56 0.27
C THR A 69 -14.30 9.54 1.21
N HIS A 70 -13.03 9.24 0.97
CA HIS A 70 -12.27 8.25 1.72
C HIS A 70 -11.03 8.86 2.34
N THR A 71 -10.75 8.52 3.60
CA THR A 71 -9.50 8.87 4.28
C THR A 71 -8.70 7.60 4.52
N ALA A 72 -7.43 7.62 4.13
CA ALA A 72 -6.52 6.51 4.31
C ALA A 72 -5.17 6.99 4.83
N LYS A 73 -4.40 6.06 5.39
CA LYS A 73 -3.02 6.29 5.81
C LYS A 73 -2.09 5.29 5.15
N HIS A 74 -0.91 5.75 4.75
CA HIS A 74 0.06 4.90 4.09
C HIS A 74 1.47 5.11 4.66
N LEU A 75 2.21 4.00 4.78
CA LEU A 75 3.61 4.01 5.19
C LEU A 75 4.47 4.46 4.02
N VAL A 76 5.22 5.53 4.20
CA VAL A 76 6.10 6.09 3.18
C VAL A 76 7.58 5.96 3.58
N THR A 77 8.47 6.18 2.64
CA THR A 77 9.89 6.36 2.92
C THR A 77 10.14 7.65 3.68
N SER A 78 11.31 7.76 4.31
CA SER A 78 11.76 9.03 4.89
C SER A 78 11.84 10.14 3.85
N GLN A 79 12.22 9.83 2.61
CA GLN A 79 12.32 10.84 1.54
C GLN A 79 10.93 11.35 1.14
N GLU A 80 10.00 10.44 0.80
CA GLU A 80 8.60 10.82 0.51
C GLU A 80 7.97 11.61 1.68
N TYR A 81 8.30 11.29 2.93
CA TYR A 81 7.82 12.05 4.09
C TYR A 81 8.37 13.48 4.15
N LEU A 82 9.59 13.71 3.68
CA LEU A 82 10.20 15.04 3.63
C LEU A 82 9.75 15.82 2.39
N ASP A 83 9.47 15.13 1.29
CA ASP A 83 9.11 15.76 0.00
C ASP A 83 7.68 16.29 -0.03
N TYR A 84 6.75 15.65 0.69
CA TYR A 84 5.34 16.04 0.70
C TYR A 84 5.00 16.86 1.94
N GLU A 85 4.12 17.84 1.82
CA GLU A 85 3.55 18.59 2.94
C GLU A 85 2.03 18.41 3.07
N VAL A 86 1.47 18.85 4.22
CA VAL A 86 0.02 18.88 4.41
C VAL A 86 -0.60 19.89 3.45
N GLY A 87 -1.64 19.46 2.73
CA GLY A 87 -2.26 20.23 1.66
C GLY A 87 -1.80 19.83 0.26
N ASP A 88 -0.67 19.14 0.12
CA ASP A 88 -0.20 18.67 -1.19
C ASP A 88 -1.14 17.64 -1.80
N GLU A 89 -1.14 17.60 -3.14
CA GLU A 89 -1.86 16.60 -3.92
C GLU A 89 -0.97 15.42 -4.28
N ILE A 90 -1.51 14.22 -4.14
CA ILE A 90 -0.90 12.97 -4.60
C ILE A 90 -1.90 12.18 -5.42
N THR A 91 -1.41 11.47 -6.43
CA THR A 91 -2.25 10.50 -7.15
C THR A 91 -2.33 9.19 -6.36
N VAL A 92 -3.55 8.73 -6.12
CA VAL A 92 -3.82 7.44 -5.50
C VAL A 92 -4.50 6.52 -6.50
N ILE A 93 -4.12 5.24 -6.46
CA ILE A 93 -4.80 4.18 -7.20
C ILE A 93 -5.64 3.40 -6.20
N TYR A 94 -6.94 3.31 -6.45
CA TYR A 94 -7.90 2.62 -5.60
C TYR A 94 -8.70 1.57 -6.40
N ASP A 95 -9.18 0.56 -5.69
CA ASP A 95 -10.08 -0.46 -6.24
C ASP A 95 -11.51 0.12 -6.29
N PRO A 96 -12.13 0.28 -7.48
CA PRO A 96 -13.48 0.84 -7.60
C PRO A 96 -14.55 0.06 -6.84
N GLU A 97 -14.38 -1.25 -6.68
CA GLU A 97 -15.33 -2.09 -5.92
C GLU A 97 -15.13 -1.96 -4.42
N THR A 98 -13.93 -1.56 -3.98
CA THR A 98 -13.58 -1.45 -2.56
C THR A 98 -12.54 -0.33 -2.36
N ALA A 99 -12.98 0.92 -2.33
CA ALA A 99 -12.09 2.10 -2.25
C ALA A 99 -11.18 2.12 -1.00
N THR A 100 -11.50 1.37 0.06
CA THR A 100 -10.59 1.18 1.21
C THR A 100 -9.30 0.45 0.83
N HIS A 101 -9.30 -0.28 -0.28
CA HIS A 101 -8.12 -0.84 -0.92
C HIS A 101 -7.53 0.16 -1.90
N ASN A 102 -6.60 0.98 -1.38
CA ASN A 102 -5.92 2.02 -2.14
C ASN A 102 -4.42 2.06 -1.84
N ARG A 103 -3.64 2.63 -2.75
CA ARG A 103 -2.20 2.91 -2.59
C ARG A 103 -1.84 4.22 -3.29
N PRO A 104 -0.92 5.02 -2.72
CA PRO A 104 -0.28 6.09 -3.48
C PRO A 104 0.40 5.51 -4.73
N GLU A 105 0.34 6.24 -5.84
CA GLU A 105 0.96 5.81 -7.10
C GLU A 105 2.48 5.63 -6.93
N SER A 106 3.12 6.52 -6.17
CA SER A 106 4.55 6.45 -5.81
C SER A 106 4.94 5.12 -5.16
N TYR A 107 4.08 4.56 -4.30
CA TYR A 107 4.30 3.24 -3.69
C TYR A 107 4.31 2.13 -4.73
N LEU A 108 3.33 2.12 -5.63
CA LEU A 108 3.19 1.09 -6.65
C LEU A 108 4.35 1.18 -7.67
N ALA A 109 4.75 2.38 -8.05
CA ALA A 109 5.92 2.63 -8.89
C ALA A 109 7.22 2.16 -8.23
N ARG A 110 7.45 2.48 -6.94
CA ARG A 110 8.63 2.04 -6.18
C ARG A 110 8.69 0.52 -6.02
N LYS A 111 7.54 -0.15 -5.95
CA LYS A 111 7.47 -1.61 -5.86
C LYS A 111 7.50 -2.32 -7.22
N GLY A 112 7.59 -1.57 -8.33
CA GLY A 112 7.64 -2.13 -9.68
C GLY A 112 6.31 -2.72 -10.14
N PHE A 113 5.19 -2.26 -9.58
CA PHE A 113 3.85 -2.65 -10.04
C PHE A 113 3.31 -1.75 -11.14
N LEU A 114 3.85 -0.53 -11.28
CA LEU A 114 3.56 0.37 -12.38
C LEU A 114 4.77 0.47 -13.30
N ASP A 115 4.54 0.31 -14.60
CA ASP A 115 5.56 0.54 -15.62
C ASP A 115 5.70 2.05 -15.84
N ARG A 116 6.85 2.62 -15.49
CA ARG A 116 7.13 4.06 -15.62
C ARG A 116 7.23 4.53 -17.08
N ARG A 117 7.16 3.62 -18.05
CA ARG A 117 7.34 3.90 -19.47
C ARG A 117 6.06 4.27 -20.23
N LYS A 118 4.90 4.37 -19.57
CA LYS A 118 3.59 4.59 -20.22
C LYS A 118 2.83 5.85 -19.81
N THR A 119 3.42 6.73 -19.00
CA THR A 119 2.94 8.10 -18.75
C THR A 119 3.75 9.07 -19.57
#